data_AF-A0A835HLN7-F1
#
_entry.id   AF-A0A835HLN7-F1
#
_cell.length_a   1.000
_cell.length_b   1.000
_cell.length_c   1.000
_cell.angle_alpha   90.00
_cell.angle_beta   90.00
_cell.angle_gamma   90.00
#
_symmetry.space_group_name_H-M   'P 1'
#
loop_
_entity.id
_entity.type
_entity.pdbx_description
1 polymer ?
#
loop_
_entity_poly.entity_id
_entity_poly.type
_entity_poly.pdbx_seq_one_letter_code
_entity_poly.pdbx_strand_id
1 'polypeptide(L)'
;MSYIPTVCQSQPKLVWIWTTNRQVMTAAVERGWNTFIFTSQNRDLANEWSSIASIYPLFIEGEGLFDSENRKLAMFHKISSAKELNKLQAVDEEIKNVVLDLHWQVIPSETVVAALQDTQKAVFAISKTPSEAKILIEVFEQGLSGVVLKVEDVDAVHELKVIYLGVEGFHYSEALCLIMAAVIRTVLTEAAAASLCVQVKGAIPSMPKRKTVLDALQSL
;
A
#
# COMPACT_ATOMS: atom_id res chain seq x y z
N MET A 1 -42.88 5.42 1.06
CA MET A 1 -41.73 4.60 0.63
C MET A 1 -40.60 5.53 0.27
N SER A 2 -39.76 5.86 1.24
CA SER A 2 -38.54 6.66 1.03
C SER A 2 -37.46 5.72 0.50
N TYR A 3 -37.05 5.96 -0.75
CA TYR A 3 -35.90 5.30 -1.37
C TYR A 3 -34.65 5.82 -0.67
N ILE A 4 -34.07 5.03 0.23
CA ILE A 4 -32.74 5.31 0.77
C ILE A 4 -31.77 4.94 -0.37
N PRO A 5 -31.02 5.89 -0.94
CA PRO A 5 -29.95 5.51 -1.84
C PRO A 5 -28.96 4.73 -0.99
N THR A 6 -28.76 3.46 -1.33
CA THR A 6 -27.62 2.68 -0.85
C THR A 6 -26.39 3.46 -1.31
N VAL A 7 -25.79 4.21 -0.40
CA VAL A 7 -24.44 4.72 -0.60
C VAL A 7 -23.59 3.47 -0.73
N CYS A 8 -23.24 3.08 -1.96
CA CYS A 8 -22.22 2.08 -2.22
C CYS A 8 -20.94 2.62 -1.58
N GLN A 9 -20.69 2.25 -0.33
CA GLN A 9 -19.42 2.48 0.31
C GLN A 9 -18.44 1.55 -0.42
N SER A 10 -17.81 2.06 -1.47
CA SER A 10 -16.66 1.40 -2.07
C SER A 10 -15.62 1.29 -0.96
N GLN A 11 -15.31 0.06 -0.56
CA GLN A 11 -14.17 -0.14 0.32
C GLN A 11 -12.93 0.44 -0.38
N PRO A 12 -12.05 1.12 0.35
CA PRO A 12 -10.84 1.67 -0.26
C PRO A 12 -10.08 0.53 -0.93
N LYS A 13 -9.73 0.70 -2.21
CA LYS A 13 -8.88 -0.30 -2.87
C LYS A 13 -7.56 -0.41 -2.10
N LEU A 14 -7.00 -1.59 -2.05
CA LEU A 14 -5.74 -1.84 -1.36
C LEU A 14 -4.58 -1.70 -2.34
N VAL A 15 -3.42 -1.28 -1.84
CA VAL A 15 -2.18 -1.20 -2.63
C VAL A 15 -1.14 -2.06 -1.95
N TRP A 16 -0.62 -3.05 -2.67
CA TRP A 16 0.50 -3.87 -2.25
C TRP A 16 1.72 -3.53 -3.11
N ILE A 17 2.91 -3.51 -2.52
CA ILE A 17 4.14 -3.14 -3.23
C ILE A 17 4.98 -4.37 -3.47
N TRP A 18 5.40 -4.58 -4.71
CA TRP A 18 6.34 -5.64 -5.05
C TRP A 18 7.64 -4.99 -5.55
N THR A 19 8.69 -5.04 -4.72
CA THR A 19 9.97 -4.40 -5.01
C THR A 19 11.10 -5.13 -4.30
N THR A 20 12.32 -4.93 -4.79
CA THR A 20 13.56 -5.25 -4.07
C THR A 20 14.38 -4.01 -3.71
N ASN A 21 13.99 -2.84 -4.24
CA ASN A 21 14.62 -1.58 -3.98
C ASN A 21 14.22 -1.01 -2.60
N ARG A 22 15.22 -0.87 -1.73
CA ARG A 22 15.07 -0.31 -0.38
C ARG A 22 14.49 1.10 -0.37
N GLN A 23 14.84 1.94 -1.35
CA GLN A 23 14.33 3.30 -1.44
C GLN A 23 12.82 3.31 -1.76
N VAL A 24 12.37 2.38 -2.61
CA VAL A 24 10.94 2.17 -2.91
C VAL A 24 10.20 1.69 -1.66
N MET A 25 10.80 0.78 -0.89
CA MET A 25 10.23 0.31 0.37
C MET A 25 10.09 1.44 1.40
N THR A 26 11.11 2.28 1.57
CA THR A 26 11.04 3.47 2.44
C THR A 26 9.90 4.38 1.99
N ALA A 27 9.88 4.75 0.72
CA ALA A 27 8.88 5.66 0.17
C ALA A 27 7.44 5.13 0.32
N ALA A 28 7.25 3.82 0.21
CA ALA A 28 5.97 3.15 0.39
C ALA A 28 5.50 3.18 1.85
N VAL A 29 6.38 2.85 2.80
CA VAL A 29 6.07 2.91 4.24
C VAL A 29 5.72 4.33 4.67
N GLU A 30 6.49 5.33 4.23
CA GLU A 30 6.21 6.76 4.49
C GLU A 30 4.83 7.19 3.97
N ARG A 31 4.29 6.50 2.96
CA ARG A 31 2.98 6.76 2.35
C ARG A 31 1.85 5.91 2.94
N GLY A 32 2.14 5.09 3.95
CA GLY A 32 1.19 4.21 4.62
C GLY A 32 0.95 2.88 3.90
N TRP A 33 1.77 2.53 2.92
CA TRP A 33 1.72 1.21 2.26
C TRP A 33 2.74 0.29 2.90
N ASN A 34 2.24 -0.66 3.68
CA ASN A 34 3.05 -1.56 4.50
C ASN A 34 2.99 -3.02 4.05
N THR A 35 2.15 -3.37 3.08
CA THR A 35 2.07 -4.74 2.54
C THR A 35 3.03 -4.90 1.36
N PHE A 36 3.99 -5.80 1.51
CA PHE A 36 5.05 -6.02 0.53
C PHE A 36 5.05 -7.45 0.02
N ILE A 37 5.24 -7.63 -1.29
CA ILE A 37 5.37 -8.94 -1.92
C ILE A 37 6.85 -9.21 -2.21
N PHE A 38 7.31 -10.39 -1.79
CA PHE A 38 8.64 -10.91 -2.01
C PHE A 38 8.56 -12.25 -2.73
N THR A 39 9.58 -12.55 -3.52
CA THR A 39 9.83 -13.91 -4.00
C THR A 39 10.54 -14.71 -2.90
N SER A 40 10.49 -16.03 -2.98
CA SER A 40 11.14 -16.94 -2.01
C SER A 40 12.65 -16.66 -1.83
N GLN A 41 13.33 -16.20 -2.87
CA GLN A 41 14.76 -15.85 -2.82
C GLN A 41 15.06 -14.55 -2.06
N ASN A 42 14.05 -13.72 -1.77
CA ASN A 42 14.19 -12.41 -1.13
C ASN A 42 13.68 -12.43 0.32
N ARG A 43 13.63 -13.60 0.96
CA ARG A 43 13.21 -13.74 2.37
C ARG A 43 14.12 -12.97 3.33
N ASP A 44 15.42 -12.93 3.07
CA ASP A 44 16.36 -12.19 3.91
C ASP A 44 16.08 -10.68 3.91
N LEU A 45 15.73 -10.12 2.74
CA LEU A 45 15.32 -8.73 2.62
C LEU A 45 14.04 -8.45 3.42
N ALA A 46 13.05 -9.34 3.34
CA ALA A 46 11.82 -9.21 4.10
C ALA A 46 12.08 -9.24 5.61
N ASN A 47 12.89 -10.19 6.08
CA ASN A 47 13.26 -10.34 7.49
C ASN A 47 14.00 -9.11 8.02
N GLU A 48 14.97 -8.61 7.25
CA GLU A 48 15.70 -7.39 7.59
C GLU A 48 14.74 -6.20 7.71
N TRP A 49 13.84 -6.02 6.73
CA TRP A 49 12.89 -4.92 6.74
C TRP A 49 11.84 -5.01 7.83
N SER A 50 11.36 -6.21 8.14
CA SER A 50 10.46 -6.44 9.28
C SER A 50 11.09 -6.06 10.62
N SER A 51 12.43 -6.02 10.72
CA SER A 51 13.12 -5.53 11.93
C SER A 51 13.20 -4.00 12.00
N ILE A 52 13.07 -3.31 10.86
CA ILE A 52 13.22 -1.85 10.74
C ILE A 52 11.86 -1.15 10.79
N ALA A 53 10.83 -1.75 10.19
CA ALA A 53 9.50 -1.18 10.09
C ALA A 53 8.41 -2.24 10.23
N SER A 54 7.25 -1.82 10.74
CA SER A 54 6.04 -2.65 10.78
C SER A 54 5.48 -2.85 9.36
N ILE A 55 6.02 -3.85 8.67
CA ILE A 55 5.57 -4.29 7.35
C ILE A 55 4.82 -5.63 7.44
N TYR A 56 3.99 -5.88 6.44
CA TYR A 56 3.29 -7.14 6.22
C TYR A 56 3.89 -7.85 5.00
N PRO A 57 4.93 -8.69 5.18
CA PRO A 57 5.58 -9.38 4.08
C PRO A 57 4.72 -10.57 3.61
N LEU A 58 4.58 -10.66 2.29
CA LEU A 58 3.90 -11.72 1.57
C LEU A 58 4.90 -12.41 0.66
N PHE A 59 4.88 -13.74 0.62
CA PHE A 59 5.86 -14.55 -0.11
C PHE A 59 5.19 -15.34 -1.22
N ILE A 60 5.70 -15.18 -2.45
CA ILE A 60 5.25 -15.97 -3.60
C ILE A 60 5.95 -17.34 -3.54
N GLU A 61 5.16 -18.39 -3.45
CA GLU A 61 5.60 -19.78 -3.52
C GLU A 61 4.67 -20.58 -4.44
N GLY A 62 5.17 -20.98 -5.62
CA GLY A 62 4.34 -21.61 -6.64
C GLY A 62 3.18 -20.71 -7.09
N GLU A 63 1.94 -21.21 -6.99
CA GLU A 63 0.70 -20.47 -7.24
C GLU A 63 0.08 -19.88 -5.95
N GLY A 64 0.84 -19.84 -4.85
CA GLY A 64 0.38 -19.32 -3.56
C GLY A 64 1.12 -18.05 -3.13
N LEU A 65 0.42 -17.23 -2.36
CA LEU A 65 0.97 -16.09 -1.64
C LEU A 65 0.77 -16.32 -0.14
N PHE A 66 1.86 -16.34 0.61
CA PHE A 66 1.88 -16.75 2.03
C PHE A 66 2.33 -15.60 2.92
N ASP A 67 1.81 -15.53 4.14
CA ASP A 67 2.34 -14.60 5.16
C ASP A 67 3.61 -15.14 5.84
N SER A 68 4.12 -14.37 6.80
CA SER A 68 5.25 -14.75 7.65
C SER A 68 4.97 -15.95 8.56
N GLU A 69 3.70 -16.28 8.83
CA GLU A 69 3.27 -17.46 9.59
C GLU A 69 3.04 -18.68 8.69
N ASN A 70 3.39 -18.60 7.40
CA ASN A 70 3.18 -19.63 6.39
C ASN A 70 1.71 -19.98 6.15
N ARG A 71 0.79 -19.04 6.46
CA ARG A 71 -0.61 -19.15 6.08
C ARG A 71 -0.78 -18.67 4.65
N LYS A 72 -1.45 -19.47 3.83
CA LYS A 72 -1.79 -19.08 2.46
C LYS A 72 -2.88 -18.01 2.51
N LEU A 73 -2.57 -16.81 2.01
CA LEU A 73 -3.49 -15.67 2.01
C LEU A 73 -4.12 -15.40 0.66
N ALA A 74 -3.37 -15.68 -0.40
CA ALA A 74 -3.86 -15.50 -1.76
C ALA A 74 -3.38 -16.61 -2.67
N MET A 75 -4.07 -16.76 -3.80
CA MET A 75 -3.54 -17.51 -4.93
C MET A 75 -2.96 -16.54 -5.95
N PHE A 76 -1.78 -16.85 -6.45
CA PHE A 76 -1.09 -16.09 -7.48
C PHE A 76 -1.29 -16.78 -8.83
N HIS A 77 -1.94 -16.12 -9.77
CA HIS A 77 -2.09 -16.63 -11.13
C HIS A 77 -1.53 -15.65 -12.14
N LYS A 78 -0.75 -16.20 -13.06
CA LYS A 78 -0.44 -15.51 -14.31
C LYS A 78 -1.44 -15.94 -15.36
N ILE A 79 -2.18 -14.97 -15.89
CA ILE A 79 -3.25 -15.20 -16.85
C ILE A 79 -2.93 -14.45 -18.13
N SER A 80 -2.63 -15.23 -19.18
CA SER A 80 -2.31 -14.69 -20.50
C SER A 80 -3.49 -14.81 -21.47
N SER A 81 -4.55 -15.53 -21.12
CA SER A 81 -5.76 -15.63 -21.96
C SER A 81 -7.04 -15.82 -21.15
N ALA A 82 -8.18 -15.44 -21.74
CA ALA A 82 -9.49 -15.61 -21.10
C ALA A 82 -9.83 -17.08 -20.75
N LYS A 83 -9.26 -18.06 -21.47
CA LYS A 83 -9.47 -19.50 -21.18
C LYS A 83 -8.87 -19.93 -19.84
N GLU A 84 -7.81 -19.25 -19.39
CA GLU A 84 -7.13 -19.55 -18.13
C GLU A 84 -7.91 -19.02 -16.92
N LEU A 85 -8.89 -18.13 -17.12
CA LEU A 85 -9.79 -17.67 -16.04
C LEU A 85 -10.62 -18.81 -15.45
N ASN A 86 -10.87 -19.89 -16.18
CA ASN A 86 -11.56 -21.07 -15.66
C ASN A 86 -10.82 -21.73 -14.48
N LYS A 87 -9.50 -21.53 -14.38
CA LYS A 87 -8.70 -21.99 -13.21
C LYS A 87 -9.11 -21.27 -11.93
N LEU A 88 -9.66 -20.05 -12.04
CA LEU A 88 -10.10 -19.24 -10.91
C LEU A 88 -11.42 -19.71 -10.28
N GLN A 89 -12.16 -20.61 -10.94
CA GLN A 89 -13.38 -21.21 -10.38
C GLN A 89 -13.10 -22.46 -9.54
N ALA A 90 -12.01 -23.19 -9.82
CA ALA A 90 -11.60 -24.38 -9.07
C ALA A 90 -10.86 -24.05 -7.75
N VAL A 91 -11.08 -22.85 -7.23
CA VAL A 91 -10.25 -22.28 -6.18
C VAL A 91 -10.82 -22.60 -4.81
N ASP A 92 -9.95 -23.11 -3.96
CA ASP A 92 -10.12 -23.31 -2.52
C ASP A 92 -11.02 -22.23 -1.89
N GLU A 93 -12.15 -22.65 -1.33
CA GLU A 93 -13.16 -21.76 -0.72
C GLU A 93 -12.60 -21.01 0.49
N GLU A 94 -11.56 -21.54 1.14
CA GLU A 94 -10.95 -20.91 2.31
C GLU A 94 -10.07 -19.69 1.95
N ILE A 95 -9.56 -19.63 0.72
CA ILE A 95 -8.69 -18.54 0.26
C ILE A 95 -9.52 -17.37 -0.30
N LYS A 96 -9.53 -16.27 0.46
CA LYS A 96 -10.32 -15.09 0.12
C LYS A 96 -9.68 -14.14 -0.87
N ASN A 97 -8.39 -14.25 -1.17
CA ASN A 97 -7.70 -13.32 -2.07
C ASN A 97 -7.15 -14.02 -3.31
N VAL A 98 -7.18 -13.32 -4.44
CA VAL A 98 -6.56 -13.77 -5.69
C VAL A 98 -5.74 -12.63 -6.27
N VAL A 99 -4.46 -12.88 -6.53
CA VAL A 99 -3.56 -11.97 -7.22
C VAL A 99 -3.38 -12.42 -8.66
N LEU A 100 -3.62 -11.53 -9.61
CA LEU A 100 -3.61 -11.81 -11.03
C LEU A 100 -2.55 -10.95 -11.75
N ASP A 101 -1.62 -11.61 -12.42
CA ASP A 101 -0.77 -11.00 -13.45
C ASP A 101 -1.53 -11.08 -14.78
N LEU A 102 -2.24 -10.00 -15.12
CA LEU A 102 -3.18 -9.94 -16.25
C LEU A 102 -2.59 -9.17 -17.43
N HIS A 103 -2.83 -9.69 -18.63
CA HIS A 103 -2.77 -8.89 -19.85
C HIS A 103 -4.13 -8.21 -20.09
N TRP A 104 -4.48 -7.23 -19.24
CA TRP A 104 -5.80 -6.58 -19.24
C TRP A 104 -6.17 -5.92 -20.58
N GLN A 105 -5.18 -5.50 -21.39
CA GLN A 105 -5.43 -4.98 -22.74
C GLN A 105 -6.03 -6.03 -23.70
N VAL A 106 -5.88 -7.31 -23.37
CA VAL A 106 -6.36 -8.45 -24.16
C VAL A 106 -7.62 -9.08 -23.54
N ILE A 107 -7.77 -9.00 -22.22
CA ILE A 107 -8.88 -9.61 -21.48
C ILE A 107 -9.76 -8.51 -20.88
N PRO A 108 -11.00 -8.33 -21.36
CA PRO A 108 -11.92 -7.32 -20.84
C PRO A 108 -12.19 -7.51 -19.35
N SER A 109 -12.40 -6.39 -18.65
CA SER A 109 -12.60 -6.38 -17.21
C SER A 109 -13.80 -7.21 -16.77
N GLU A 110 -14.87 -7.14 -17.56
CA GLU A 110 -16.16 -7.81 -17.38
C GLU A 110 -15.97 -9.33 -17.39
N THR A 111 -15.03 -9.83 -18.18
CA THR A 111 -14.74 -11.27 -18.25
C THR A 111 -14.04 -11.75 -16.96
N VAL A 112 -13.11 -10.96 -16.43
CA VAL A 112 -12.44 -11.27 -15.17
C VAL A 112 -13.42 -11.18 -14.00
N VAL A 113 -14.28 -10.14 -13.98
CA VAL A 113 -15.31 -9.98 -12.95
C VAL A 113 -16.30 -11.13 -13.00
N ALA A 114 -16.81 -11.50 -14.18
CA ALA A 114 -17.73 -12.62 -14.33
C ALA A 114 -17.12 -13.95 -13.88
N ALA A 115 -15.81 -14.16 -14.08
CA ALA A 115 -15.13 -15.37 -13.62
C ALA A 115 -15.02 -15.46 -12.09
N LEU A 116 -15.06 -14.33 -11.39
CA LEU A 116 -14.83 -14.23 -9.93
C LEU A 116 -16.08 -13.83 -9.14
N GLN A 117 -17.15 -13.40 -9.81
CA GLN A 117 -18.38 -12.87 -9.18
C GLN A 117 -18.99 -13.84 -8.16
N ASP A 118 -18.98 -15.15 -8.46
CA ASP A 118 -19.60 -16.17 -7.63
C ASP A 118 -18.69 -16.65 -6.49
N THR A 119 -17.43 -16.20 -6.46
CA THR A 119 -16.43 -16.68 -5.49
C THR A 119 -16.31 -15.82 -4.23
N GLN A 120 -16.88 -14.60 -4.22
CA GLN A 120 -16.69 -13.57 -3.19
C GLN A 120 -15.20 -13.27 -2.86
N LYS A 121 -14.28 -13.61 -3.76
CA LYS A 121 -12.83 -13.42 -3.56
C LYS A 121 -12.43 -11.97 -3.85
N ALA A 122 -11.55 -11.45 -3.03
CA ALA A 122 -10.89 -10.17 -3.23
C ALA A 122 -9.83 -10.27 -4.33
N VAL A 123 -9.97 -9.48 -5.38
CA VAL A 123 -9.14 -9.57 -6.59
C VAL A 123 -8.09 -8.48 -6.59
N PHE A 124 -6.85 -8.85 -6.83
CA PHE A 124 -5.72 -7.93 -6.95
C PHE A 124 -5.08 -8.06 -8.31
N ALA A 125 -4.86 -6.95 -9.01
CA ALA A 125 -4.23 -6.94 -10.32
C ALA A 125 -2.80 -6.41 -10.21
N ILE A 126 -1.85 -7.10 -10.85
CA ILE A 126 -0.46 -6.65 -10.90
C ILE A 126 -0.32 -5.58 -11.99
N SER A 127 0.35 -4.49 -11.60
CA SER A 127 0.71 -3.36 -12.45
C SER A 127 2.22 -3.14 -12.37
N LYS A 128 2.81 -2.65 -13.46
CA LYS A 128 4.26 -2.34 -13.54
C LYS A 128 4.52 -0.83 -13.55
N THR A 129 3.47 -0.02 -13.67
CA THR A 129 3.54 1.44 -13.67
C THR A 129 2.38 2.06 -12.91
N PRO A 130 2.52 3.28 -12.37
CA PRO A 130 1.43 4.00 -11.73
C PRO A 130 0.25 4.26 -12.66
N SER A 131 0.52 4.56 -13.93
CA SER A 131 -0.52 4.80 -14.94
C SER A 131 -1.32 3.52 -15.22
N GLU A 132 -0.66 2.37 -15.31
CA GLU A 132 -1.34 1.08 -15.45
C GLU A 132 -2.19 0.76 -14.21
N ALA A 133 -1.65 0.98 -13.00
CA ALA A 133 -2.39 0.80 -11.76
C ALA A 133 -3.66 1.67 -11.72
N LYS A 134 -3.57 2.92 -12.15
CA LYS A 134 -4.70 3.84 -12.28
C LYS A 134 -5.79 3.27 -13.19
N ILE A 135 -5.41 2.88 -14.40
CA ILE A 135 -6.35 2.34 -15.39
C ILE A 135 -6.99 1.06 -14.86
N LEU A 136 -6.23 0.18 -14.21
CA LEU A 136 -6.79 -1.03 -13.60
C LEU A 136 -7.81 -0.71 -12.51
N ILE A 137 -7.58 0.32 -11.69
CA ILE A 137 -8.55 0.74 -10.67
C ILE A 137 -9.81 1.32 -11.31
N GLU A 138 -9.67 2.21 -12.30
CA GLU A 138 -10.78 2.88 -12.99
C GLU A 138 -11.59 1.91 -13.86
N VAL A 139 -10.93 0.96 -14.51
CA VAL A 139 -11.61 -0.02 -15.38
C VAL A 139 -12.31 -1.09 -14.53
N PHE A 140 -11.72 -1.47 -13.39
CA PHE A 140 -12.27 -2.53 -12.53
C PHE A 140 -12.96 -1.98 -11.27
N GLU A 141 -13.74 -0.90 -11.42
CA GLU A 141 -14.46 -0.21 -10.35
C GLU A 141 -15.22 -1.17 -9.41
N GLN A 142 -15.94 -2.15 -9.94
CA GLN A 142 -16.80 -3.05 -9.15
C GLN A 142 -16.20 -4.45 -8.91
N GLY A 143 -15.02 -4.74 -9.48
CA GLY A 143 -14.46 -6.10 -9.51
C GLY A 143 -13.11 -6.29 -8.83
N LEU A 144 -12.39 -5.19 -8.58
CA LEU A 144 -11.05 -5.23 -8.00
C LEU A 144 -11.07 -4.81 -6.53
N SER A 145 -10.36 -5.53 -5.68
CA SER A 145 -10.13 -5.14 -4.28
C SER A 145 -8.86 -4.31 -4.11
N GLY A 146 -7.92 -4.39 -5.05
CA GLY A 146 -6.68 -3.65 -4.98
C GLY A 146 -5.73 -3.86 -6.16
N VAL A 147 -4.60 -3.19 -6.11
CA VAL A 147 -3.51 -3.35 -7.10
C VAL A 147 -2.23 -3.77 -6.39
N VAL A 148 -1.46 -4.61 -7.06
CA VAL A 148 -0.06 -4.86 -6.73
C VAL A 148 0.79 -4.00 -7.65
N LEU A 149 1.51 -3.02 -7.10
CA LEU A 149 2.45 -2.21 -7.87
C LEU A 149 3.84 -2.86 -7.82
N LYS A 150 4.25 -3.46 -8.94
CA LYS A 150 5.59 -4.04 -9.12
C LYS A 150 6.53 -3.03 -9.73
N VAL A 151 7.36 -2.40 -8.90
CA VAL A 151 8.23 -1.28 -9.30
C VAL A 151 9.58 -1.33 -8.60
N GLU A 152 10.59 -0.77 -9.25
CA GLU A 152 11.92 -0.56 -8.67
C GLU A 152 12.29 0.93 -8.64
N ASP A 153 11.38 1.80 -9.10
CA ASP A 153 11.54 3.25 -9.15
C ASP A 153 10.74 3.92 -8.02
N VAL A 154 11.38 4.89 -7.37
CA VAL A 154 10.82 5.62 -6.21
C VAL A 154 9.74 6.59 -6.66
N ASP A 155 9.93 7.24 -7.81
CA ASP A 155 8.98 8.21 -8.35
C ASP A 155 7.64 7.56 -8.65
N ALA A 156 7.64 6.29 -9.08
CA ALA A 156 6.42 5.52 -9.28
C ALA A 156 5.55 5.41 -8.00
N VAL A 157 6.15 5.26 -6.83
CA VAL A 157 5.43 5.22 -5.55
C VAL A 157 4.80 6.59 -5.24
N HIS A 158 5.52 7.67 -5.58
CA HIS A 158 5.07 9.05 -5.37
C HIS A 158 3.87 9.37 -6.27
N GLU A 159 3.99 9.04 -7.56
CA GLU A 159 2.95 9.23 -8.56
C GLU A 159 1.68 8.44 -8.23
N LEU A 160 1.82 7.16 -7.85
CA LEU A 160 0.67 6.34 -7.51
C LEU A 160 -0.12 6.97 -6.35
N LYS A 161 0.55 7.53 -5.34
CA LYS A 161 -0.15 8.13 -4.18
C LYS A 161 -0.95 9.36 -4.60
N VAL A 162 -0.38 10.20 -5.46
CA VAL A 162 -1.07 11.40 -6.01
C VAL A 162 -2.30 10.98 -6.80
N ILE A 163 -2.15 9.98 -7.68
CA ILE A 163 -3.27 9.41 -8.44
C ILE A 163 -4.34 8.88 -7.48
N TYR A 164 -3.94 8.04 -6.54
CA TYR A 164 -4.83 7.33 -5.63
C TYR A 164 -5.61 8.27 -4.70
N LEU A 165 -5.05 9.43 -4.36
CA LEU A 165 -5.74 10.49 -3.62
C LEU A 165 -6.71 11.31 -4.49
N GLY A 166 -6.57 11.26 -5.82
CA GLY A 166 -7.40 11.99 -6.79
C GLY A 166 -8.58 11.19 -7.36
N VAL A 167 -8.56 9.85 -7.32
CA VAL A 167 -9.60 8.96 -7.91
C VAL A 167 -10.70 8.59 -6.88
N GLU A 168 -11.29 9.57 -6.21
CA GLU A 168 -12.34 9.45 -5.16
C GLU A 168 -11.87 9.42 -3.68
N GLY A 169 -12.24 10.48 -2.95
CA GLY A 169 -12.88 10.41 -1.63
C GLY A 169 -12.29 9.51 -0.55
N PHE A 170 -10.99 9.61 -0.25
CA PHE A 170 -10.43 8.92 0.92
C PHE A 170 -10.82 9.63 2.23
N HIS A 171 -11.92 9.20 2.87
CA HIS A 171 -12.13 9.45 4.29
C HIS A 171 -11.18 8.56 5.09
N TYR A 172 -10.09 9.14 5.60
CA TYR A 172 -9.50 8.60 6.82
C TYR A 172 -10.61 8.59 7.88
N SER A 173 -10.77 7.52 8.66
CA SER A 173 -11.36 7.74 9.98
C SER A 173 -10.47 8.79 10.66
N GLU A 174 -11.07 9.86 11.19
CA GLU A 174 -10.33 11.01 11.75
C GLU A 174 -9.21 10.57 12.71
N ALA A 175 -9.34 9.40 13.33
CA ALA A 175 -8.35 8.80 14.22
C ALA A 175 -7.05 8.34 13.52
N LEU A 176 -7.10 7.75 12.32
CA LEU A 176 -5.91 7.19 11.65
C LEU A 176 -5.05 8.25 10.96
N CYS A 177 -5.68 9.32 10.45
CA CYS A 177 -4.96 10.44 9.83
C CYS A 177 -4.08 11.18 10.87
N LEU A 178 -4.60 11.33 12.10
CA LEU A 178 -3.87 11.96 13.19
C LEU A 178 -2.67 11.12 13.64
N ILE A 179 -2.82 9.79 13.69
CA ILE A 179 -1.73 8.90 14.09
C ILE A 179 -0.62 8.88 13.03
N MET A 180 -0.96 8.80 11.73
CA MET A 180 0.03 8.81 10.66
C MET A 180 0.74 10.17 10.56
N ALA A 181 0.01 11.28 10.71
CA ALA A 181 0.59 12.62 10.74
C ALA A 181 1.47 12.87 11.98
N ALA A 182 1.14 12.25 13.12
CA ALA A 182 1.96 12.31 14.32
C ALA A 182 3.26 11.50 14.15
N VAL A 183 3.18 10.28 13.64
CA VAL A 183 4.37 9.44 13.39
C VAL A 183 5.31 10.09 12.37
N ILE A 184 4.78 10.63 11.27
CA ILE A 184 5.58 11.34 10.27
C ILE A 184 6.23 12.60 10.86
N ARG A 185 5.52 13.35 11.73
CA ARG A 185 6.13 14.49 12.44
C ARG A 185 7.24 14.05 13.37
N THR A 186 7.06 12.99 14.16
CA THR A 186 8.09 12.52 15.10
C THR A 186 9.36 12.07 14.38
N VAL A 187 9.23 11.28 13.31
CA VAL A 187 10.37 10.79 12.52
C VAL A 187 11.09 11.94 11.80
N LEU A 188 10.35 12.89 11.21
CA LEU A 188 10.96 14.07 10.58
C LEU A 188 11.61 15.01 11.59
N THR A 189 11.08 15.12 12.82
CA THR A 189 11.73 15.91 13.88
C THR A 189 13.01 15.28 14.38
N GLU A 190 13.12 13.95 14.43
CA GLU A 190 14.37 13.26 14.81
C GLU A 190 15.41 13.35 13.69
N ALA A 191 15.02 13.16 12.43
CA ALA A 191 15.92 13.33 11.29
C ALA A 191 16.40 14.79 11.14
N ALA A 192 15.51 15.77 11.35
CA ALA A 192 15.86 17.18 11.36
C ALA A 192 16.71 17.55 12.60
N ALA A 193 16.44 16.98 13.78
CA ALA A 193 17.25 17.21 14.98
C ALA A 193 18.66 16.60 14.86
N ALA A 194 18.79 15.44 14.22
CA ALA A 194 20.09 14.83 13.92
C ALA A 194 20.90 15.69 12.93
N SER A 195 20.25 16.25 11.91
CA SER A 195 20.89 17.17 10.95
C SER A 195 21.26 18.52 11.57
N LEU A 196 20.40 19.08 12.43
CA LEU A 196 20.65 20.34 13.13
C LEU A 196 21.75 20.23 14.21
N CYS A 197 21.90 19.06 14.84
CA CYS A 197 22.96 18.83 15.84
C CYS A 197 24.39 18.88 15.26
N VAL A 198 24.56 18.65 13.95
CA VAL A 198 25.87 18.78 13.29
C VAL A 198 26.20 20.26 13.01
N GLN A 199 25.20 21.10 12.75
CA GLN A 199 25.42 22.52 12.44
C GLN A 199 25.49 23.45 13.66
N VAL A 200 24.89 23.11 14.80
CA VAL A 200 24.85 24.00 15.99
C VAL A 200 26.14 23.97 16.83
N LYS A 201 27.05 23.00 16.64
CA LYS A 201 28.38 23.02 17.28
C LYS A 201 29.28 24.18 16.81
N GLY A 202 28.92 24.88 15.73
CA GLY A 202 29.69 25.99 15.16
C GLY A 202 29.19 27.40 15.50
N ALA A 203 28.06 27.57 16.18
CA ALA A 203 27.48 28.91 16.42
C ALA A 203 26.78 29.01 17.78
N ILE A 204 27.55 29.38 18.82
CA ILE A 204 26.99 29.90 20.07
C ILE A 204 27.26 31.41 20.11
N PRO A 205 26.20 32.24 20.18
CA PRO A 205 26.25 33.32 21.15
C PRO A 205 24.97 33.38 22.02
N SER A 206 25.19 33.31 23.33
CA SER A 206 24.46 34.01 24.41
C SER A 206 22.92 34.14 24.30
N MET A 207 22.17 33.23 24.95
CA MET A 207 20.73 33.41 25.25
C MET A 207 20.49 34.26 26.52
N PRO A 208 19.40 35.06 26.59
CA PRO A 208 18.94 35.70 27.82
C PRO A 208 18.30 34.68 28.80
N LYS A 209 18.35 34.98 30.09
CA LYS A 209 18.01 34.04 31.18
C LYS A 209 16.54 33.56 31.14
N ARG A 210 16.38 32.24 31.31
CA ARG A 210 15.17 31.39 31.40
C ARG A 210 13.89 31.95 32.05
N LYS A 211 13.96 33.03 32.83
CA LYS A 211 12.82 33.53 33.61
C LYS A 211 11.78 34.23 32.74
N THR A 212 12.22 35.00 31.75
CA THR A 212 11.34 35.78 30.87
C THR A 212 10.45 34.93 29.96
N VAL A 213 10.90 33.71 29.63
CA VAL A 213 10.12 32.76 28.80
C VAL A 213 9.03 32.07 29.63
N LEU A 214 9.27 31.85 30.93
CA LEU A 214 8.29 31.20 31.80
C LEU A 214 7.11 32.14 32.10
N ASP A 215 7.40 33.43 32.33
CA ASP A 215 6.37 34.42 32.66
C ASP A 215 5.41 34.68 31.49
N ALA A 216 5.87 34.52 30.23
CA ALA A 216 5.06 34.70 29.03
C ALA A 216 4.11 33.51 28.75
N LEU A 217 4.40 32.32 29.28
CA LEU A 217 3.57 31.12 29.08
C LEU A 217 2.46 30.99 30.12
N GLN A 218 2.55 31.69 31.26
CA GLN A 218 1.58 31.61 32.35
C GLN A 218 0.46 32.66 32.26
N SER A 219 0.47 33.53 31.26
CA SER A 219 -0.58 34.54 31.05
C SER A 219 -1.54 34.24 29.87
N LEU A 220 -1.60 32.98 29.42
CA LEU A 220 -2.53 32.50 28.39
C LEU A 220 -3.55 31.53 28.98
#